data_AF-A0A2Z5G6C2-F1
#
_entry.id   AF-A0A2Z5G6C2-F1
#
_cell.length_a   1.000
_cell.length_b   1.000
_cell.length_c   1.000
_cell.angle_alpha   90.00
_cell.angle_beta   90.00
_cell.angle_gamma   90.00
#
_symmetry.space_group_name_H-M   'P 1'
#
loop_
_entity.id
_entity.type
_entity.pdbx_description
1 polymer ?
#
loop_
_entity_poly.entity_id
_entity_poly.type
_entity_poly.pdbx_seq_one_letter_code
_entity_poly.pdbx_strand_id
1 'polypeptide(L)'
;MNAPTLDPTQIAAIAIPMIFLGLIFSVVMVIPYWFIFKKAGFSPWLAVLMFVPLANIIIVYVVAFSQWKVVPIPPYSVTAHPHQNYPPQVYPPQT
;
A
#
# COMPACT_ATOMS: atom_id res chain seq x y z
N MET A 1 17.77 -22.03 42.85
CA MET A 1 17.66 -20.85 41.96
C MET A 1 16.19 -20.74 41.60
N ASN A 2 15.46 -19.77 42.16
CA ASN A 2 14.04 -19.62 41.86
C ASN A 2 13.93 -19.05 40.44
N ALA A 3 13.25 -19.75 39.54
CA ALA A 3 12.98 -19.21 38.21
C ALA A 3 12.13 -17.93 38.35
N PRO A 4 12.40 -16.85 37.60
CA PRO A 4 11.52 -15.69 37.58
C PRO A 4 10.13 -16.13 37.09
N THR A 5 9.14 -16.13 37.98
CA THR A 5 7.74 -16.37 37.63
C THR A 5 7.13 -15.04 37.21
N LEU A 6 6.59 -14.96 36.00
CA LEU A 6 5.83 -13.79 35.56
C LEU A 6 4.47 -13.82 36.25
N ASP A 7 4.27 -12.92 37.21
CA ASP A 7 2.99 -12.80 37.90
C ASP A 7 1.94 -12.18 36.96
N PRO A 8 0.63 -12.47 37.14
CA PRO A 8 -0.43 -11.97 36.26
C PRO A 8 -0.43 -10.44 36.08
N THR A 9 0.01 -9.71 37.10
CA THR A 9 0.15 -8.24 37.07
C THR A 9 1.26 -7.80 36.12
N GLN A 10 2.40 -8.51 36.09
CA GLN A 10 3.50 -8.25 35.15
C GLN A 10 3.11 -8.63 33.71
N ILE A 11 2.36 -9.72 33.54
CA ILE A 11 1.81 -10.11 32.23
C ILE A 11 0.89 -9.00 31.70
N ALA A 12 -0.04 -8.51 32.53
CA ALA A 12 -0.94 -7.43 32.15
C ALA A 12 -0.19 -6.13 31.82
N ALA A 13 0.82 -5.76 32.62
CA ALA A 13 1.63 -4.58 32.40
C ALA A 13 2.36 -4.57 31.03
N ILE A 14 2.70 -5.75 30.50
CA ILE A 14 3.32 -5.91 29.18
C ILE A 14 2.26 -6.03 28.08
N ALA A 15 1.22 -6.84 28.31
CA ALA A 15 0.22 -7.16 27.29
C ALA A 15 -0.68 -5.96 26.94
N ILE A 16 -1.11 -5.18 27.94
CA ILE A 16 -2.03 -4.04 27.73
C ILE A 16 -1.45 -3.00 26.75
N PRO A 17 -0.22 -2.46 26.93
CA PRO A 17 0.33 -1.50 25.98
C PRO A 17 0.60 -2.13 24.60
N MET A 18 0.98 -3.41 24.53
CA MET A 18 1.16 -4.13 23.25
C MET A 18 -0.16 -4.24 22.48
N ILE A 19 -1.24 -4.64 23.14
CA ILE A 19 -2.58 -4.73 22.54
C ILE A 19 -3.04 -3.34 22.10
N PHE A 20 -2.86 -2.32 22.95
CA PHE A 20 -3.24 -0.95 22.63
C PHE A 20 -2.49 -0.41 21.40
N LEU A 21 -1.16 -0.60 21.36
CA LEU A 21 -0.35 -0.20 20.22
C LEU A 21 -0.72 -0.99 18.95
N GLY A 22 -1.03 -2.28 19.08
CA GLY A 22 -1.52 -3.11 17.98
C GLY A 22 -2.84 -2.62 17.41
N LEU A 23 -3.77 -2.18 18.26
CA LEU A 23 -5.04 -1.58 17.82
C LEU A 23 -4.81 -0.26 17.08
N ILE A 24 -3.94 0.62 17.60
CA ILE A 24 -3.57 1.87 16.92
C ILE A 24 -2.98 1.57 15.54
N PHE A 25 -2.01 0.65 15.49
CA PHE A 25 -1.36 0.25 14.24
C PHE A 25 -2.37 -0.32 13.22
N SER A 26 -3.31 -1.14 13.69
CA SER A 26 -4.39 -1.68 12.85
C SER A 26 -5.24 -0.57 12.22
N VAL A 27 -5.60 0.46 12.98
CA VAL A 27 -6.35 1.63 12.46
C VAL A 27 -5.52 2.43 11.46
N VAL A 28 -4.24 2.66 11.75
CA VAL A 28 -3.34 3.38 10.84
C VAL A 28 -3.19 2.65 9.51
N MET A 29 -3.13 1.31 9.54
CA MET A 29 -3.03 0.48 8.33
C MET A 29 -4.26 0.59 7.41
N VAL A 30 -5.44 0.99 7.90
CA VAL A 30 -6.61 1.20 7.04
C VAL A 30 -6.34 2.24 5.95
N ILE A 31 -5.53 3.26 6.25
CA ILE A 31 -5.24 4.36 5.32
C ILE A 31 -4.57 3.85 4.03
N PRO A 32 -3.42 3.15 4.06
CA PRO A 32 -2.82 2.63 2.83
C PRO A 32 -3.76 1.65 2.09
N TYR A 33 -4.47 0.76 2.79
CA TYR A 33 -5.44 -0.14 2.15
C TYR A 33 -6.56 0.61 1.43
N TRP A 34 -7.06 1.70 2.01
CA TRP A 34 -8.07 2.56 1.40
C TRP A 34 -7.60 3.11 0.04
N PHE A 35 -6.35 3.59 -0.03
CA PHE A 35 -5.77 4.08 -1.27
C PHE A 35 -5.49 2.98 -2.29
N ILE A 36 -5.07 1.79 -1.84
CA ILE A 36 -4.87 0.62 -2.70
C ILE A 36 -6.20 0.24 -3.37
N PHE A 37 -7.29 0.13 -2.60
CA PHE A 37 -8.60 -0.22 -3.16
C PHE A 37 -9.11 0.81 -4.16
N LYS A 38 -8.91 2.12 -3.92
CA LYS A 38 -9.19 3.14 -4.93
C LYS A 38 -8.43 2.91 -6.24
N LYS A 39 -7.14 2.55 -6.17
CA LYS A 39 -6.31 2.33 -7.35
C LYS A 39 -6.65 1.04 -8.09
N ALA A 40 -7.04 0.01 -7.34
CA ALA A 40 -7.46 -1.27 -7.88
C ALA A 40 -8.91 -1.25 -8.43
N GLY A 41 -9.65 -0.15 -8.27
CA GLY A 41 -11.03 -0.02 -8.76
C GLY A 41 -12.10 -0.60 -7.83
N PHE A 42 -11.75 -0.89 -6.58
CA PHE A 42 -12.64 -1.39 -5.55
C PHE A 42 -13.23 -0.26 -4.69
N SER A 43 -14.32 -0.56 -3.97
CA SER A 43 -14.87 0.34 -2.96
C SER A 43 -13.87 0.51 -1.80
N PRO A 44 -13.46 1.74 -1.45
CA PRO A 44 -12.46 1.96 -0.39
C PRO A 44 -12.91 1.51 1.00
N TRP A 45 -14.23 1.42 1.22
CA TRP A 45 -14.83 0.91 2.45
C TRP A 45 -14.43 -0.54 2.75
N LEU A 46 -13.98 -1.31 1.75
CA LEU A 46 -13.39 -2.64 1.96
C LEU A 46 -12.14 -2.61 2.85
N ALA A 47 -11.46 -1.45 2.99
CA ALA A 47 -10.35 -1.28 3.92
C ALA A 47 -10.76 -1.44 5.39
N VAL A 48 -12.03 -1.18 5.72
CA VAL A 48 -12.54 -1.39 7.09
C VAL A 48 -12.64 -2.89 7.41
N LEU A 49 -12.89 -3.76 6.41
CA LEU A 49 -12.92 -5.20 6.65
C LEU A 49 -11.55 -5.77 7.07
N MET A 50 -10.45 -5.01 6.90
CA MET A 50 -9.12 -5.43 7.36
C MET A 50 -9.02 -5.62 8.88
N PHE A 51 -9.95 -5.03 9.67
CA PHE A 51 -10.03 -5.26 11.12
C PHE A 51 -10.47 -6.69 11.48
N VAL A 52 -11.12 -7.40 10.56
CA VAL A 52 -11.56 -8.79 10.76
C VAL A 52 -10.51 -9.74 10.16
N PRO A 53 -9.79 -10.55 10.96
CA PRO A 53 -8.64 -11.32 10.47
C PRO A 53 -8.93 -12.23 9.27
N LEU A 54 -10.07 -12.91 9.28
CA LEU A 54 -10.47 -13.79 8.17
C LEU A 54 -10.86 -13.00 6.91
N ALA A 55 -11.60 -11.89 7.08
CA ALA A 55 -11.99 -11.05 5.95
C ALA A 55 -10.77 -10.36 5.32
N ASN A 56 -9.78 -9.99 6.15
CA ASN A 56 -8.50 -9.46 5.69
C ASN A 56 -7.84 -10.42 4.70
N ILE A 57 -7.65 -11.69 5.09
CA ILE A 57 -7.07 -12.73 4.23
C ILE A 57 -7.89 -12.85 2.93
N ILE A 58 -9.20 -13.01 3.01
CA ILE A 58 -10.05 -13.15 1.81
C ILE A 58 -9.88 -11.96 0.86
N ILE A 59 -9.87 -10.73 1.39
CA ILE A 59 -9.72 -9.52 0.59
C ILE A 59 -8.35 -9.40 -0.08
N VAL A 60 -7.25 -9.71 0.62
CA VAL A 60 -5.93 -9.67 -0.05
C VAL A 60 -5.84 -10.70 -1.17
N TYR A 61 -6.46 -11.88 -1.02
CA TYR A 61 -6.58 -12.83 -2.13
C TYR A 61 -7.42 -12.28 -3.28
N VAL A 62 -8.60 -11.72 -3.00
CA VAL A 62 -9.46 -11.12 -4.03
C VAL A 62 -8.71 -10.03 -4.81
N VAL A 63 -8.00 -9.13 -4.10
CA VAL A 63 -7.26 -8.03 -4.74
C VAL A 63 -6.05 -8.54 -5.52
N ALA A 64 -5.32 -9.52 -4.99
CA ALA A 64 -4.17 -10.12 -5.66
C ALA A 64 -4.53 -10.78 -7.01
N PHE A 65 -5.69 -11.44 -7.08
CA PHE A 65 -6.14 -12.13 -8.30
C PHE A 65 -7.16 -11.33 -9.13
N SER A 66 -7.52 -10.12 -8.70
CA SER A 66 -8.39 -9.23 -9.47
C SER A 66 -7.73 -8.72 -10.75
N GLN A 67 -8.52 -8.25 -11.70
CA GLN A 67 -8.00 -7.57 -12.88
C GLN A 67 -7.71 -6.11 -12.54
N TRP A 68 -6.43 -5.73 -12.60
CA TRP A 68 -6.01 -4.36 -12.32
C TRP A 68 -6.20 -3.51 -13.57
N LYS A 69 -6.58 -2.24 -13.39
CA LYS A 69 -6.71 -1.30 -14.50
C LYS A 69 -5.33 -0.96 -15.05
N VAL A 70 -4.89 -1.72 -16.05
CA VAL A 70 -3.71 -1.39 -16.85
C VAL A 70 -4.13 -0.36 -17.89
N VAL A 71 -3.44 0.76 -17.95
CA VAL A 71 -3.61 1.72 -19.06
C VAL A 71 -2.90 1.11 -20.27
N PRO A 72 -3.60 0.74 -21.35
CA PRO A 72 -2.93 0.29 -22.57
C PRO A 72 -2.08 1.44 -23.08
N ILE A 73 -0.78 1.20 -23.26
CA ILE A 73 0.10 2.14 -23.95
C ILE A 73 -0.46 2.24 -25.37
N PRO A 74 -1.01 3.39 -25.77
CA PRO A 74 -1.62 3.47 -27.08
C PRO A 74 -0.51 3.32 -28.14
N PRO A 75 -0.75 2.58 -29.24
CA PRO A 75 0.28 2.26 -30.23
C PRO A 75 0.98 3.49 -30.82
N TYR A 76 0.35 4.67 -30.74
CA TYR A 76 0.96 5.92 -31.17
C TYR A 76 2.11 6.39 -30.28
N SER A 77 2.31 5.96 -29.04
CA SER A 77 3.48 6.40 -28.26
C SER A 77 4.78 5.73 -28.68
N VAL A 78 4.71 4.65 -29.45
CA VAL A 78 5.90 3.96 -30.02
C VAL A 78 6.19 4.47 -31.45
N THR A 79 5.19 5.03 -32.14
CA THR A 79 5.32 5.50 -33.54
C THR A 79 5.23 7.02 -33.72
N ALA A 80 4.72 7.78 -32.73
CA ALA A 80 4.60 9.25 -32.79
C ALA A 80 5.82 9.99 -32.22
N HIS A 81 6.88 9.27 -31.84
CA HIS A 81 8.21 9.86 -31.87
C HIS A 81 8.79 9.51 -33.24
N PRO A 82 8.56 10.30 -34.31
CA PRO A 82 9.59 10.35 -35.32
C PRO A 82 10.86 10.66 -34.52
N HIS A 83 11.94 9.94 -34.77
CA HIS A 83 13.25 10.42 -34.34
C HIS A 83 13.38 11.81 -34.97
N GLN A 84 12.97 12.86 -34.24
CA GLN A 84 13.21 14.22 -34.66
C GLN A 84 14.72 14.29 -34.65
N ASN A 85 15.31 14.25 -35.85
CA ASN A 85 16.63 14.81 -36.07
C ASN A 85 16.53 16.23 -35.54
N TYR A 86 16.88 16.42 -34.28
CA TYR A 86 17.06 17.75 -33.75
C TYR A 86 18.12 18.38 -34.66
N PRO A 87 17.81 19.48 -35.36
CA PRO A 87 18.85 20.19 -36.07
C PRO A 87 19.95 20.53 -35.04
N PRO A 88 21.23 20.45 -35.41
CA PRO A 88 22.32 20.81 -34.50
C PRO A 88 22.00 22.14 -33.82
N GLN A 89 21.89 22.15 -32.49
CA GLN A 89 21.60 23.38 -31.76
C GLN A 89 22.75 24.36 -32.01
N VAL A 90 22.47 25.42 -32.77
CA VAL A 90 23.39 26.55 -32.92
C VAL A 90 23.31 27.32 -31.61
N TYR A 91 24.28 27.12 -30.73
CA TYR A 91 24.37 27.87 -29.47
C TYR A 91 24.53 29.36 -29.81
N PRO A 92 23.70 30.25 -29.26
CA PRO A 92 23.92 31.68 -29.42
C PRO A 92 25.27 32.06 -28.76
N PRO A 93 26.03 32.98 -29.36
CA PRO A 93 27.29 33.45 -28.77
C PRO A 93 27.03 33.97 -27.35
N GLN A 94 27.77 33.42 -26.39
CA GLN A 94 27.76 33.92 -25.02
C GLN A 94 28.52 35.25 -25.01
N THR A 95 27.77 36.36 -24.97
CA THR A 95 28.29 37.71 -24.70
C THR A 95 28.55 37.92 -23.23
#